data_AF-A0AAW2C1J9-F1
#
_entry.id   AF-A0AAW2C1J9-F1
#
_cell.length_a   1.000
_cell.length_b   1.000
_cell.length_c   1.000
_cell.angle_alpha   90.00
_cell.angle_beta   90.00
_cell.angle_gamma   90.00
#
_symmetry.space_group_name_H-M   'P 1'
#
loop_
_entity.id
_entity.type
_entity.pdbx_description
1 polymer ?
#
loop_
_entity_poly.entity_id
_entity_poly.type
_entity_poly.pdbx_seq_one_letter_code
_entity_poly.pdbx_strand_id
1 'polypeptide(L)'
;MLFRCNILALVGGGPHPQYPPNKVMIWDDHQSRCIGELSFRSNVRSVRLRRDRIVVVLEQKVYVYNFADLKLLHQIETIANPKGLCAVSQQTSSLVLVCPGLQKGQVRVEHYASKRTKFIMAHDSRIACFALTPDGHLLATASSKGTLVRVYNTIDGTLLQEAVANSTSATFLRVVGSEMIQKYLGDGPKLVRELFRVADNLSPSIVFIDEIDAIGTKR
;
A
#
# COMPACT_ATOMS: atom_id res chain seq x y z
N MET A 1 12.56 -3.55 -14.96
CA MET A 1 13.74 -3.03 -15.66
C MET A 1 13.81 -1.54 -15.43
N LEU A 2 14.97 -1.04 -15.02
CA LEU A 2 15.20 0.39 -14.93
C LEU A 2 15.29 0.96 -16.35
N PHE A 3 14.66 2.11 -16.61
CA PHE A 3 14.73 2.87 -17.87
C PHE A 3 16.08 2.69 -18.61
N ARG A 4 16.09 1.96 -19.73
CA ARG A 4 17.27 1.71 -20.60
C ARG A 4 18.56 1.24 -19.90
N CYS A 5 18.50 0.73 -18.68
CA CYS A 5 19.68 0.22 -18.00
C CYS A 5 19.67 -1.30 -18.03
N ASN A 6 20.82 -1.87 -18.36
CA ASN A 6 21.10 -3.30 -18.44
C ASN A 6 21.30 -3.91 -17.04
N ILE A 7 20.82 -3.24 -15.99
CA ILE A 7 21.02 -3.65 -14.61
C ILE A 7 19.79 -4.42 -14.12
N LEU A 8 20.05 -5.61 -13.58
CA LEU A 8 19.07 -6.49 -12.97
C LEU A 8 19.42 -6.70 -11.49
N ALA A 9 18.40 -6.85 -10.65
CA ALA A 9 18.54 -7.36 -9.29
C ALA A 9 17.97 -8.76 -9.24
N LEU A 10 18.80 -9.73 -8.90
CA LEU A 10 18.44 -11.14 -8.83
C LEU A 10 18.40 -11.59 -7.37
N VAL A 11 17.40 -12.41 -7.04
CA VAL A 11 17.23 -13.03 -5.72
C VAL A 11 16.89 -14.49 -5.95
N GLY A 12 17.45 -15.38 -5.13
CA GLY A 12 17.11 -16.79 -5.16
C GLY A 12 15.63 -17.05 -4.89
N GLY A 13 14.97 -17.81 -5.76
CA GLY A 13 13.57 -18.22 -5.60
C GLY A 13 13.31 -19.66 -6.03
N GLY A 14 12.17 -20.21 -5.63
CA GLY A 14 11.77 -21.59 -5.94
C GLY A 14 12.39 -22.64 -4.99
N PRO A 15 12.10 -23.94 -5.23
CA PRO A 15 12.58 -25.04 -4.38
C PRO A 15 14.10 -25.30 -4.52
N HIS A 16 14.69 -24.96 -5.67
CA HIS A 16 16.12 -25.16 -5.96
C HIS A 16 16.75 -23.87 -6.52
N PRO A 17 16.96 -22.84 -5.68
CA PRO A 17 17.45 -21.55 -6.15
C PRO A 17 18.95 -21.61 -6.45
N GLN A 18 19.37 -21.04 -7.59
CA GLN A 18 20.79 -20.92 -7.96
C GLN A 18 21.57 -19.99 -7.01
N TYR A 19 20.90 -18.97 -6.47
CA TYR A 19 21.46 -18.02 -5.51
C TYR A 19 20.75 -18.15 -4.15
N PRO A 20 21.39 -17.79 -3.03
CA PRO A 20 20.72 -17.79 -1.74
C PRO A 20 19.52 -16.81 -1.71
N PRO A 21 18.38 -17.18 -1.10
CA PRO A 21 17.18 -16.32 -1.04
C PRO A 21 17.35 -15.09 -0.12
N ASN A 22 18.41 -15.05 0.67
CA ASN A 22 18.79 -13.93 1.53
C ASN A 22 19.89 -13.05 0.93
N LYS A 23 20.21 -13.23 -0.36
CA LYS A 23 21.14 -12.38 -1.10
C LYS A 23 20.44 -11.71 -2.28
N VAL A 24 20.79 -10.45 -2.51
CA VAL A 24 20.46 -9.72 -3.74
C VAL A 24 21.72 -9.57 -4.56
N MET A 25 21.74 -10.14 -5.76
CA MET A 25 22.83 -9.99 -6.72
C MET A 25 22.49 -8.84 -7.66
N ILE A 26 23.39 -7.88 -7.81
CA ILE A 26 23.26 -6.79 -8.77
C ILE A 26 24.04 -7.19 -10.02
N TRP A 27 23.34 -7.43 -11.10
CA TRP A 27 23.87 -7.93 -12.36
C TRP A 27 23.88 -6.84 -13.41
N ASP A 28 25.00 -6.68 -14.10
CA ASP A 28 25.09 -5.88 -15.33
C ASP A 28 25.09 -6.83 -16.53
N ASP A 29 24.00 -6.81 -17.29
CA ASP A 29 23.77 -7.65 -18.46
C ASP A 29 24.72 -7.28 -19.61
N HIS A 30 25.06 -6.00 -19.78
CA HIS A 30 26.00 -5.57 -20.82
C HIS A 30 27.41 -6.11 -20.57
N GLN A 31 27.83 -6.13 -19.30
CA GLN A 31 29.12 -6.69 -18.90
C GLN A 31 29.04 -8.20 -18.60
N SER A 32 27.84 -8.78 -18.66
CA SER A 32 27.55 -10.17 -18.30
C SER A 32 28.20 -10.60 -16.99
N ARG A 33 28.16 -9.72 -15.98
CA ARG A 33 28.79 -9.97 -14.67
C ARG A 33 27.99 -9.42 -13.51
N CYS A 34 28.22 -10.03 -12.34
CA CYS A 34 27.74 -9.49 -11.09
C CYS A 34 28.63 -8.32 -10.65
N ILE A 35 28.03 -7.14 -10.48
CA ILE A 35 28.72 -5.90 -10.07
C ILE A 35 28.64 -5.63 -8.58
N GLY A 36 27.80 -6.37 -7.84
CA GLY A 36 27.75 -6.29 -6.38
C GLY A 36 26.76 -7.27 -5.78
N GLU A 37 26.90 -7.52 -4.47
CA GLU A 37 25.94 -8.31 -3.70
C GLU A 37 25.56 -7.61 -2.39
N LEU A 38 24.31 -7.83 -1.98
CA LEU A 38 23.80 -7.42 -0.67
C LEU A 38 23.33 -8.67 0.08
N SER A 39 23.85 -8.88 1.29
CA SER A 39 23.54 -10.06 2.12
C SER A 39 22.70 -9.69 3.33
N PHE A 40 21.67 -10.48 3.60
CA PHE A 40 20.70 -10.24 4.68
C PHE A 40 20.62 -11.43 5.63
N ARG A 41 20.18 -11.17 6.86
CA ARG A 41 19.99 -12.21 7.90
C ARG A 41 18.70 -13.02 7.71
N SER A 42 17.79 -12.57 6.85
CA SER A 42 16.55 -13.26 6.51
C SER A 42 16.25 -13.13 5.03
N ASN A 43 15.29 -13.93 4.55
CA ASN A 43 14.96 -13.99 3.14
C ASN A 43 14.46 -12.65 2.63
N VAL A 44 14.95 -12.29 1.45
CA VAL A 44 14.48 -11.12 0.71
C VAL A 44 13.13 -11.46 0.11
N ARG A 45 12.11 -10.66 0.47
CA ARG A 45 10.74 -10.83 -0.03
C ARG A 45 10.54 -10.16 -1.38
N SER A 46 11.22 -9.04 -1.62
CA SER A 46 11.05 -8.24 -2.83
C SER A 46 12.18 -7.22 -2.96
N VAL A 47 12.48 -6.84 -4.21
CA VAL A 47 13.43 -5.76 -4.52
C VAL A 47 12.76 -4.76 -5.45
N ARG A 48 13.05 -3.47 -5.26
CA ARG A 48 12.69 -2.38 -6.18
C ARG A 48 13.95 -1.61 -6.55
N LEU A 49 14.09 -1.35 -7.84
CA LEU A 49 15.20 -0.57 -8.37
C LEU A 49 14.71 0.80 -8.83
N ARG A 50 15.53 1.81 -8.55
CA ARG A 50 15.47 3.17 -9.09
C ARG A 50 16.89 3.55 -9.55
N ARG A 51 17.03 4.60 -10.37
CA ARG A 51 18.32 5.02 -10.95
C ARG A 51 19.40 5.25 -9.90
N ASP A 52 19.01 5.74 -8.73
CA ASP A 52 19.89 6.16 -7.66
C ASP A 52 19.70 5.34 -6.37
N ARG A 53 18.76 4.39 -6.34
CA ARG A 53 18.39 3.65 -5.13
C ARG A 53 18.10 2.18 -5.40
N ILE A 54 18.49 1.35 -4.44
CA ILE A 54 18.09 -0.06 -4.34
C ILE A 54 17.25 -0.19 -3.07
N VAL A 55 16.03 -0.67 -3.21
CA VAL A 55 15.13 -0.90 -2.07
C VAL A 55 14.94 -2.41 -1.91
N VAL A 56 15.32 -2.93 -0.76
CA VAL A 56 15.22 -4.36 -0.43
C VAL A 56 14.22 -4.54 0.71
N VAL A 57 13.24 -5.41 0.48
CA VAL A 57 12.15 -5.67 1.42
C VAL A 57 12.34 -7.04 2.03
N LEU A 58 12.42 -7.08 3.36
CA LEU A 58 12.41 -8.29 4.18
C LEU A 58 11.02 -8.39 4.84
N GLU A 59 10.82 -9.39 5.70
CA GLU A 59 9.53 -9.62 6.33
C GLU A 59 9.09 -8.51 7.29
N GLN A 60 10.00 -7.85 8.00
CA GLN A 60 9.65 -6.78 8.96
C GLN A 60 10.50 -5.51 8.79
N LYS A 61 11.31 -5.47 7.72
CA LYS A 61 12.25 -4.38 7.47
C LYS A 61 12.31 -4.05 5.99
N VAL A 62 12.46 -2.77 5.68
CA VAL A 62 12.79 -2.27 4.34
C VAL A 62 14.11 -1.53 4.42
N TYR A 63 15.05 -1.90 3.58
CA TYR A 63 16.36 -1.27 3.47
C TYR A 63 16.43 -0.45 2.20
N VAL A 64 16.95 0.76 2.29
CA VAL A 64 17.16 1.66 1.15
C VAL A 64 18.66 1.93 1.04
N TYR A 65 19.24 1.50 -0.06
CA TYR A 65 20.65 1.68 -0.39
C TYR A 65 20.82 2.70 -1.50
N ASN A 66 21.96 3.37 -1.51
CA ASN A 66 22.42 4.11 -2.67
C ASN A 66 22.85 3.13 -3.76
N PHE A 67 22.45 3.39 -5.00
CA PHE A 67 22.79 2.50 -6.11
C PHE A 67 24.28 2.56 -6.47
N ALA A 68 24.91 3.73 -6.39
CA ALA A 68 26.27 3.93 -6.89
C ALA A 68 27.36 3.26 -6.03
N ASP A 69 27.24 3.33 -4.70
CA ASP A 69 28.27 2.83 -3.77
C ASP A 69 27.75 1.74 -2.82
N LEU A 70 26.51 1.29 -3.02
CA LEU A 70 25.84 0.26 -2.20
C LEU A 70 25.78 0.59 -0.70
N LYS A 71 25.94 1.86 -0.30
CA LYS A 71 25.83 2.26 1.11
C LYS A 71 24.37 2.26 1.56
N LEU A 72 24.14 1.76 2.77
CA LEU A 72 22.84 1.81 3.43
C LEU A 72 22.50 3.26 3.79
N LEU A 73 21.36 3.74 3.32
CA LEU A 73 20.87 5.10 3.58
C LEU A 73 19.78 5.12 4.66
N HIS A 74 18.85 4.16 4.62
CA HIS A 74 17.72 4.13 5.55
C HIS A 74 17.31 2.68 5.81
N GLN A 75 17.01 2.37 7.08
CA GLN A 75 16.38 1.13 7.50
C GLN A 75 15.03 1.47 8.14
N ILE A 76 13.97 0.94 7.56
CA ILE A 76 12.58 1.17 7.97
C ILE A 76 12.05 -0.11 8.60
N GLU A 77 11.45 0.00 9.79
CA GLU A 77 10.69 -1.09 10.40
C GLU A 77 9.24 -1.07 9.92
N THR A 78 8.70 -2.26 9.65
CA THR A 78 7.33 -2.46 9.19
C THR A 78 6.65 -3.56 9.99
N ILE A 79 5.32 -3.58 9.95
CA ILE A 79 4.56 -4.79 10.28
C ILE A 79 4.99 -5.95 9.35
N ALA A 80 4.66 -7.18 9.74
CA ALA A 80 4.88 -8.37 8.92
C ALA A 80 4.39 -8.16 7.47
N ASN A 81 5.33 -8.22 6.53
CA ASN A 81 5.21 -7.97 5.12
C ASN A 81 5.61 -9.22 4.31
N PRO A 82 4.91 -10.37 4.48
CA PRO A 82 5.31 -11.64 3.85
C PRO A 82 5.25 -11.59 2.32
N LYS A 83 4.45 -10.68 1.75
CA LYS A 83 4.31 -10.44 0.30
C LYS A 83 5.36 -9.47 -0.27
N GLY A 84 6.21 -8.89 0.56
CA GLY A 84 7.23 -7.94 0.10
C GLY A 84 6.65 -6.67 -0.54
N LEU A 85 5.53 -6.17 -0.03
CA LEU A 85 4.86 -4.98 -0.54
C LEU A 85 5.75 -3.74 -0.36
N CYS A 86 6.10 -3.12 -1.47
CA CYS A 86 6.79 -1.83 -1.54
C CYS A 86 6.63 -1.24 -2.94
N ALA A 87 6.49 0.08 -3.02
CA ALA A 87 6.39 0.84 -4.25
C ALA A 87 7.29 2.07 -4.15
N VAL A 88 7.86 2.50 -5.28
CA VAL A 88 8.77 3.64 -5.36
C VAL A 88 8.44 4.48 -6.58
N SER A 89 8.58 5.81 -6.50
CA SER A 89 8.43 6.70 -7.64
C SER A 89 9.57 6.48 -8.65
N GLN A 90 9.30 6.68 -9.94
CA GLN A 90 10.23 6.38 -11.03
C GLN A 90 10.64 7.63 -11.84
N GLN A 91 9.79 8.66 -11.92
CA GLN A 91 10.02 9.83 -12.77
C GLN A 91 10.59 11.05 -12.03
N THR A 92 10.31 11.17 -10.73
CA THR A 92 10.73 12.32 -9.92
C THR A 92 12.24 12.33 -9.73
N SER A 93 12.86 13.49 -9.49
CA SER A 93 14.28 13.60 -9.14
C SER A 93 14.57 12.98 -7.76
N SER A 94 13.64 13.12 -6.82
CA SER A 94 13.71 12.53 -5.49
C SER A 94 12.78 11.34 -5.29
N LEU A 95 13.19 10.43 -4.41
CA LEU A 95 12.47 9.20 -4.11
C LEU A 95 11.22 9.51 -3.26
N VAL A 96 10.08 9.00 -3.71
CA VAL A 96 8.91 8.73 -2.86
C VAL A 96 8.82 7.22 -2.69
N LEU A 97 8.83 6.74 -1.45
CA LEU A 97 8.76 5.32 -1.12
C LEU A 97 7.49 5.04 -0.33
N VAL A 98 6.80 3.96 -0.67
CA VAL A 98 5.62 3.47 0.03
C VAL A 98 5.85 2.05 0.50
N CYS A 99 5.56 1.80 1.78
CA CYS A 99 5.60 0.48 2.40
C CYS A 99 4.50 0.34 3.46
N PRO A 100 4.17 -0.89 3.91
CA PRO A 100 3.33 -1.05 5.10
C PRO A 100 3.90 -0.29 6.31
N GLY A 101 3.01 0.27 7.13
CA GLY A 101 3.35 0.91 8.40
C GLY A 101 3.60 -0.10 9.52
N LEU A 102 3.55 0.36 10.78
CA LEU A 102 3.70 -0.49 11.97
C LEU A 102 2.37 -1.12 12.41
N GLN A 103 1.25 -0.53 11.99
CA GLN A 103 -0.09 -0.99 12.34
C GLN A 103 -0.79 -1.69 11.17
N LYS A 104 -1.74 -2.57 11.50
CA LYS A 104 -2.56 -3.28 10.51
C LYS A 104 -3.33 -2.27 9.67
N GLY A 105 -3.19 -2.37 8.35
CA GLY A 105 -3.88 -1.50 7.40
C GLY A 105 -3.33 -0.06 7.32
N GLN A 106 -2.22 0.20 8.01
CA GLN A 106 -1.46 1.44 7.87
C GLN A 106 -0.48 1.33 6.71
N VAL A 107 -0.35 2.41 5.95
CA VAL A 107 0.68 2.60 4.93
C VAL A 107 1.59 3.76 5.36
N ARG A 108 2.90 3.58 5.20
CA ARG A 108 3.93 4.59 5.41
C ARG A 108 4.40 5.11 4.05
N VAL A 109 4.41 6.44 3.90
CA VAL A 109 4.91 7.15 2.73
C VAL A 109 6.10 8.00 3.15
N GLU A 110 7.23 7.81 2.49
CA GLU A 110 8.48 8.53 2.71
C GLU A 110 8.78 9.45 1.53
N HIS A 111 8.81 10.76 1.79
CA HIS A 111 9.24 11.77 0.83
C HIS A 111 10.66 12.20 1.14
N TYR A 112 11.63 11.64 0.41
CA TYR A 112 13.05 11.87 0.67
C TYR A 112 13.51 13.30 0.34
N ALA A 113 12.83 14.00 -0.59
CA ALA A 113 13.15 15.40 -0.92
C ALA A 113 12.92 16.32 0.28
N SER A 114 11.74 16.22 0.88
CA SER A 114 11.32 17.06 1.99
C SER A 114 11.66 16.45 3.35
N LYS A 115 12.24 15.24 3.39
CA LYS A 115 12.45 14.44 4.61
C LYS A 115 11.17 14.31 5.45
N ARG A 116 10.04 14.09 4.78
CA ARG A 116 8.73 13.98 5.44
C ARG A 116 8.24 12.55 5.38
N THR A 117 7.79 12.04 6.53
CA THR A 117 7.11 10.76 6.65
C THR A 117 5.62 11.01 6.86
N LYS A 118 4.77 10.31 6.10
CA LYS A 118 3.32 10.31 6.30
C LYS A 118 2.84 8.89 6.61
N PHE A 119 2.03 8.76 7.64
CA PHE A 119 1.31 7.52 7.95
C PHE A 119 -0.15 7.70 7.57
N ILE A 120 -0.70 6.74 6.84
CA ILE A 120 -2.09 6.74 6.35
C ILE A 120 -2.75 5.47 6.87
N MET A 121 -3.78 5.59 7.70
CA MET A 121 -4.64 4.48 8.08
C MET A 121 -5.58 4.18 6.92
N ALA A 122 -5.13 3.34 5.99
CA ALA A 122 -5.82 3.14 4.72
C ALA A 122 -6.99 2.16 4.83
N HIS A 123 -6.90 1.15 5.70
CA HIS A 123 -7.90 0.10 5.88
C HIS A 123 -7.88 -0.46 7.31
N ASP A 124 -8.95 -1.12 7.77
CA ASP A 124 -8.96 -1.82 9.09
C ASP A 124 -8.38 -3.24 9.03
N SER A 125 -8.11 -3.72 7.82
CA SER A 125 -7.51 -5.02 7.55
C SER A 125 -6.14 -4.89 6.90
N ARG A 126 -5.40 -6.01 6.81
CA ARG A 126 -4.03 -5.98 6.28
C ARG A 126 -4.05 -5.47 4.84
N ILE A 127 -3.07 -4.63 4.49
CA ILE A 127 -2.90 -4.17 3.12
C ILE A 127 -2.54 -5.38 2.25
N ALA A 128 -3.32 -5.62 1.20
CA ALA A 128 -3.08 -6.71 0.26
C ALA A 128 -2.19 -6.27 -0.89
N CYS A 129 -2.40 -5.05 -1.38
CA CYS A 129 -1.61 -4.42 -2.43
C CYS A 129 -1.76 -2.89 -2.37
N PHE A 130 -0.80 -2.20 -2.99
CA PHE A 130 -0.88 -0.78 -3.27
C PHE A 130 -0.05 -0.46 -4.51
N ALA A 131 -0.41 0.62 -5.19
CA ALA A 131 0.28 1.13 -6.36
C ALA A 131 0.51 2.64 -6.20
N LEU A 132 1.71 3.08 -6.57
CA LEU A 132 2.11 4.48 -6.54
C LEU A 132 2.23 4.98 -7.98
N THR A 133 1.78 6.21 -8.25
CA THR A 133 2.01 6.82 -9.56
C THR A 133 3.51 7.05 -9.79
N PRO A 134 3.98 7.06 -11.06
CA PRO A 134 5.41 7.22 -11.37
C PRO A 134 6.05 8.51 -10.82
N ASP A 135 5.27 9.59 -10.70
CA ASP A 135 5.64 10.87 -10.09
C ASP A 135 5.58 10.85 -8.55
N GLY A 136 4.98 9.83 -7.95
CA GLY A 136 4.83 9.67 -6.51
C GLY A 136 3.72 10.52 -5.87
N HIS A 137 2.85 11.18 -6.63
CA HIS A 137 1.80 12.07 -6.09
C HIS A 137 0.56 11.34 -5.58
N LEU A 138 0.21 10.19 -6.18
CA LEU A 138 -1.00 9.44 -5.84
C LEU A 138 -0.66 8.01 -5.43
N LEU A 139 -1.40 7.53 -4.44
CA LEU A 139 -1.27 6.19 -3.90
C LEU A 139 -2.63 5.49 -3.90
N ALA A 140 -2.77 4.42 -4.69
CA ALA A 140 -3.91 3.52 -4.63
C ALA A 140 -3.61 2.35 -3.68
N THR A 141 -4.57 1.98 -2.82
CA THR A 141 -4.42 0.90 -1.82
C THR A 141 -5.63 -0.01 -1.82
N ALA A 142 -5.41 -1.30 -1.56
CA ALA A 142 -6.48 -2.25 -1.30
C ALA A 142 -6.08 -3.21 -0.16
N SER A 143 -7.07 -3.67 0.59
CA SER A 143 -6.88 -4.57 1.73
C SER A 143 -7.16 -6.04 1.39
N SER A 144 -6.85 -6.92 2.33
CA SER A 144 -7.13 -8.36 2.21
C SER A 144 -8.61 -8.70 2.14
N LYS A 145 -9.51 -7.81 2.59
CA LYS A 145 -10.95 -7.95 2.37
C LYS A 145 -11.33 -7.73 0.90
N GLY A 146 -10.53 -6.96 0.16
CA GLY A 146 -10.70 -6.77 -1.29
C GLY A 146 -11.93 -5.96 -1.72
N THR A 147 -12.74 -5.44 -0.80
CA THR A 147 -13.99 -4.73 -1.14
C THR A 147 -13.74 -3.31 -1.65
N LEU A 148 -12.78 -2.59 -1.06
CA LEU A 148 -12.54 -1.18 -1.33
C LEU A 148 -11.12 -0.94 -1.84
N VAL A 149 -11.03 -0.11 -2.87
CA VAL A 149 -9.80 0.52 -3.36
C VAL A 149 -9.86 1.99 -2.98
N ARG A 150 -8.79 2.50 -2.37
CA ARG A 150 -8.71 3.90 -1.94
C ARG A 150 -7.51 4.59 -2.56
N VAL A 151 -7.71 5.78 -3.10
CA VAL A 151 -6.68 6.64 -3.69
C VAL A 151 -6.41 7.81 -2.76
N TYR A 152 -5.16 7.99 -2.39
CA TYR A 152 -4.70 9.05 -1.50
C TYR A 152 -3.73 9.98 -2.20
N ASN A 153 -3.75 11.26 -1.81
CA ASN A 153 -2.64 12.16 -2.05
C ASN A 153 -1.49 11.79 -1.10
N THR A 154 -0.29 11.61 -1.63
CA THR A 154 0.86 11.17 -0.84
C THR A 154 1.45 12.24 0.06
N ILE A 155 1.23 13.53 -0.24
CA ILE A 155 1.86 14.66 0.45
C ILE A 155 1.17 14.94 1.79
N ASP A 156 -0.15 15.01 1.78
CA ASP A 156 -0.97 15.32 2.96
C ASP A 156 -1.68 14.08 3.53
N GLY A 157 -1.78 12.99 2.75
CA GLY A 157 -2.47 11.76 3.12
C GLY A 157 -3.99 11.83 2.99
N THR A 158 -4.52 12.84 2.30
CA THR A 158 -5.95 13.00 2.08
C THR A 158 -6.50 11.89 1.18
N LEU A 159 -7.65 11.34 1.55
CA LEU A 159 -8.39 10.40 0.71
C LEU A 159 -9.05 11.19 -0.43
N LEU A 160 -8.68 10.90 -1.67
CA LEU A 160 -9.22 11.56 -2.86
C LEU A 160 -10.39 10.78 -3.45
N GLN A 161 -10.26 9.46 -3.51
CA GLN A 161 -11.26 8.60 -4.12
C GLN A 161 -11.36 7.27 -3.37
N GLU A 162 -12.57 6.76 -3.26
CA GLU A 162 -12.88 5.41 -2.79
C GLU A 162 -13.74 4.71 -3.85
N ALA A 163 -13.37 3.49 -4.21
CA ALA A 163 -14.04 2.69 -5.23
C ALA A 163 -14.26 1.27 -4.72
N VAL A 164 -15.37 0.65 -5.11
CA VAL A 164 -15.65 -0.76 -4.79
C VAL A 164 -15.01 -1.65 -5.85
N ALA A 165 -14.19 -2.61 -5.44
CA ALA A 165 -13.35 -3.40 -6.35
C ALA A 165 -14.10 -4.50 -7.12
N ASN A 166 -15.30 -4.89 -6.68
CA ASN A 166 -16.07 -5.96 -7.33
C ASN A 166 -17.15 -5.38 -8.25
N SER A 167 -16.91 -5.48 -9.56
CA SER A 167 -17.76 -6.10 -10.61
C SER A 167 -19.28 -6.06 -10.46
N THR A 168 -19.83 -5.09 -9.77
CA THR A 168 -21.27 -4.93 -9.57
C THR A 168 -21.64 -3.63 -10.25
N SER A 169 -22.68 -3.65 -11.08
CA SER A 169 -23.36 -2.41 -11.53
C SER A 169 -24.07 -1.72 -10.36
N ALA A 170 -23.67 -2.03 -9.13
CA ALA A 170 -24.40 -1.72 -7.93
C ALA A 170 -23.92 -0.39 -7.34
N THR A 171 -24.87 0.51 -7.10
CA THR A 171 -24.65 1.78 -6.42
C THR A 171 -24.16 1.55 -5.00
N PHE A 172 -22.96 2.02 -4.66
CA PHE A 172 -22.44 1.90 -3.30
C PHE A 172 -22.88 3.10 -2.45
N LEU A 173 -23.63 2.83 -1.38
CA LEU A 173 -24.11 3.82 -0.43
C LEU A 173 -23.39 3.61 0.91
N ARG A 174 -22.55 4.56 1.30
CA ARG A 174 -21.82 4.52 2.57
C ARG A 174 -22.45 5.43 3.60
N VAL A 175 -22.70 4.92 4.81
CA VAL A 175 -23.24 5.69 5.93
C VAL A 175 -22.47 5.33 7.20
N VAL A 176 -22.22 6.31 8.07
CA VAL A 176 -21.63 6.06 9.40
C VAL A 176 -22.77 5.90 10.42
N GLY A 177 -22.76 4.84 11.20
CA GLY A 177 -23.84 4.48 12.13
C GLY A 177 -24.14 5.58 13.15
N SER A 178 -23.11 6.29 13.62
CA SER A 178 -23.26 7.45 14.51
C SER A 178 -24.03 8.62 13.87
N GLU A 179 -24.00 8.79 12.54
CA GLU A 179 -24.80 9.79 11.82
C GLU A 179 -26.29 9.42 11.75
N MET A 180 -26.62 8.13 11.86
CA MET A 180 -28.01 7.66 11.91
C MET A 180 -28.67 7.86 13.26
N ILE A 181 -27.91 8.26 14.27
CA ILE A 181 -28.42 8.57 15.60
C ILE A 181 -28.47 10.09 15.73
N GLN A 182 -29.42 10.73 15.04
CA GLN A 182 -29.67 12.14 15.31
C GLN A 182 -30.12 12.31 16.76
N LYS A 183 -29.52 13.29 17.46
CA LYS A 183 -29.76 13.65 18.86
C LYS A 183 -31.22 13.96 19.22
N TYR A 184 -32.11 14.05 18.23
CA TYR A 184 -33.54 14.31 18.40
C TYR A 184 -34.30 12.98 18.33
N LEU A 185 -34.99 12.62 19.42
CA LEU A 185 -35.76 11.40 19.56
C LEU A 185 -36.75 11.23 18.38
N GLY A 186 -36.43 10.32 17.44
CA GLY A 186 -37.37 9.86 16.41
C GLY A 186 -36.88 9.97 14.95
N ASP A 187 -35.79 10.68 14.66
CA ASP A 187 -35.32 10.85 13.28
C ASP A 187 -34.38 9.74 12.79
N GLY A 188 -33.73 9.02 13.71
CA GLY A 188 -32.85 7.89 13.34
C GLY A 188 -33.57 6.79 12.55
N PRO A 189 -34.71 6.25 13.02
CA PRO A 189 -35.47 5.26 12.25
C PRO A 189 -35.98 5.76 10.89
N LYS A 190 -36.26 7.06 10.75
CA LYS A 190 -36.65 7.65 9.47
C LYS A 190 -35.47 7.68 8.50
N LEU A 191 -34.29 8.07 8.97
CA LEU A 191 -33.08 8.12 8.14
C LEU A 191 -32.67 6.72 7.66
N VAL A 192 -32.80 5.70 8.52
CA VAL A 192 -32.59 4.30 8.13
C VAL A 192 -33.56 3.90 7.02
N ARG A 193 -34.86 4.17 7.18
CA ARG A 193 -35.86 3.86 6.13
C ARG A 193 -35.55 4.60 4.83
N GLU A 194 -35.15 5.86 4.92
CA GLU A 194 -34.81 6.68 3.76
C GLU A 194 -33.56 6.16 3.04
N LEU A 195 -32.53 5.74 3.78
CA LEU A 195 -31.34 5.09 3.24
C LEU A 195 -31.70 3.83 2.45
N PHE A 196 -32.53 2.95 3.01
CA PHE A 196 -32.97 1.75 2.32
C PHE A 196 -33.90 2.06 1.15
N ARG A 197 -34.74 3.10 1.23
CA ARG A 197 -35.56 3.59 0.11
C ARG A 197 -34.70 4.08 -1.05
N VAL A 198 -33.66 4.86 -0.76
CA VAL A 198 -32.67 5.34 -1.74
C VAL A 198 -31.87 4.18 -2.32
N ALA A 199 -31.48 3.21 -1.50
CA ALA A 199 -30.80 1.99 -1.94
C ALA A 199 -31.66 1.18 -2.92
N ASP A 200 -32.96 1.05 -2.64
CA ASP A 200 -33.90 0.34 -3.51
C ASP A 200 -34.11 1.06 -4.85
N ASN A 201 -34.26 2.40 -4.82
CA ASN A 201 -34.36 3.21 -6.03
C ASN A 201 -33.10 3.17 -6.90
N LEU A 202 -31.92 3.01 -6.28
CA LEU A 202 -30.62 2.97 -6.95
C LEU A 202 -30.15 1.52 -7.21
N SER A 203 -31.08 0.55 -7.15
CA SER A 203 -30.80 -0.86 -7.37
C SER A 203 -30.21 -1.14 -8.77
N PRO A 204 -29.20 -2.02 -8.91
CA PRO A 204 -28.59 -2.78 -7.83
C PRO A 204 -27.78 -1.86 -6.89
N SER A 205 -27.74 -2.13 -5.59
CA SER A 205 -27.02 -1.27 -4.64
C SER A 205 -26.41 -2.05 -3.48
N ILE A 206 -25.36 -1.49 -2.88
CA ILE A 206 -24.67 -2.03 -1.71
C ILE A 206 -24.68 -0.94 -0.64
N VAL A 207 -25.38 -1.20 0.47
CA VAL A 207 -25.39 -0.29 1.63
C VAL A 207 -24.33 -0.74 2.62
N PHE A 208 -23.31 0.08 2.83
CA PHE A 208 -22.27 -0.13 3.83
C PHE A 208 -22.49 0.80 5.01
N ILE A 209 -22.76 0.21 6.18
CA ILE A 209 -22.92 0.94 7.45
C ILE A 209 -21.65 0.72 8.26
N ASP A 210 -20.84 1.77 8.38
CA ASP A 210 -19.70 1.80 9.28
C ASP A 210 -20.18 2.03 10.72
N GLU A 211 -19.44 1.63 11.75
CA GLU A 211 -19.86 1.75 13.16
C GLU A 211 -21.28 1.21 13.44
N ILE A 212 -21.64 0.06 12.87
CA ILE A 212 -22.99 -0.54 13.04
C ILE A 212 -23.31 -0.84 14.51
N ASP A 213 -22.29 -1.00 15.34
CA ASP A 213 -22.38 -1.14 16.79
C ASP A 213 -22.89 0.14 17.48
N ALA A 214 -22.74 1.32 16.86
CA ALA A 214 -23.35 2.54 17.36
C ALA A 214 -24.89 2.47 17.32
N ILE A 215 -25.46 1.86 16.27
CA ILE A 215 -26.93 1.74 16.09
C ILE A 215 -27.53 0.48 16.74
N GLY A 216 -26.70 -0.54 17.01
CA GLY A 216 -27.15 -1.82 17.56
C GLY A 216 -27.02 -1.88 19.08
N THR A 217 -28.13 -1.85 19.81
CA THR A 217 -28.14 -2.30 21.20
C THR A 217 -27.89 -3.81 21.26
N LYS A 218 -26.91 -4.24 22.07
CA LYS A 218 -26.73 -5.67 22.42
C LYS A 218 -28.07 -6.22 22.92
N ARG A 219 -28.60 -7.21 22.22
CA ARG A 219 -29.67 -8.08 22.73
C ARG A 219 -29.07 -9.21 23.54
#